data_AF-A0A661RDH2-F1
#
_entry.id   AF-A0A661RDH2-F1
#
_cell.length_a   1.000
_cell.length_b   1.000
_cell.length_c   1.000
_cell.angle_alpha   90.00
_cell.angle_beta   90.00
_cell.angle_gamma   90.00
#
_symmetry.space_group_name_H-M   'P 1'
#
loop_
_entity.id
_entity.type
_entity.pdbx_description
1 polymer ?
#
loop_
_entity_poly.entity_id
_entity_poly.type
_entity_poly.pdbx_seq_one_letter_code
_entity_poly.pdbx_strand_id
1 'polypeptide(L)' 'LGEFCKKLNNLKEIQFLSYHRLGIETYKKLSIPYALDGLKPLEKGSIEHKTAPLKEMGLTVRIE' A
#
# COMPACT_ATOMS: atom_id res chain seq x y z
N LEU A 1 -1.75 6.81 -11.00
CA LEU A 1 -0.47 6.22 -10.52
C LEU A 1 0.16 5.31 -11.57
N GLY A 2 -0.53 4.27 -12.06
CA GLY A 2 0.03 3.38 -13.10
C GLY A 2 0.55 4.09 -14.35
N GLU A 3 -0.18 5.07 -14.88
CA GLU A 3 0.29 5.87 -16.03
C GLU A 3 1.53 6.72 -15.73
N PHE A 4 1.67 7.18 -14.50
CA PHE A 4 2.87 7.88 -14.05
C PHE A 4 4.05 6.92 -13.95
N CYS A 5 3.84 5.74 -13.37
CA CYS A 5 4.85 4.69 -13.25
C CYS A 5 5.37 4.22 -14.61
N LYS A 6 4.52 4.17 -15.65
CA LYS A 6 4.95 3.86 -17.03
C LYS A 6 5.96 4.85 -17.62
N LYS A 7 5.97 6.09 -17.15
CA LYS A 7 6.91 7.12 -17.63
C LYS A 7 8.31 6.98 -17.00
N LEU A 8 8.48 6.08 -16.03
CA LEU A 8 9.75 5.86 -15.35
C LEU A 8 10.60 4.84 -16.12
N ASN A 9 11.72 5.29 -16.67
CA ASN A 9 12.58 4.47 -17.54
C ASN A 9 13.26 3.28 -16.84
N ASN A 10 13.39 3.31 -15.50
CA ASN A 10 14.14 2.33 -14.72
C ASN A 10 13.31 1.69 -13.59
N LEU A 11 11.98 1.70 -13.72
CA LEU A 11 11.11 1.08 -12.72
C LEU A 11 11.20 -0.45 -12.81
N LYS A 12 11.72 -1.08 -11.76
CA LYS A 12 11.88 -2.55 -11.70
C LYS A 12 10.64 -3.26 -11.20
N GLU A 13 10.08 -2.78 -10.10
CA GLU A 13 8.87 -3.32 -9.49
C GLU A 13 8.14 -2.24 -8.68
N ILE A 14 6.85 -2.46 -8.48
CA ILE A 14 6.00 -1.71 -7.56
C ILE A 14 5.66 -2.65 -6.41
N GLN A 15 6.09 -2.29 -5.21
CA GLN A 15 5.72 -3.02 -4.01
C GLN A 15 4.45 -2.41 -3.41
N PHE A 16 3.40 -3.22 -3.33
CA PHE A 16 2.14 -2.84 -2.71
C PHE A 16 2.12 -3.36 -1.29
N LEU A 17 2.18 -2.43 -0.33
CA LEU A 17 2.18 -2.74 1.10
C LEU A 17 0.77 -2.59 1.65
N SER A 18 0.30 -3.62 2.36
CA SER A 18 -0.90 -3.49 3.15
C SER A 18 -0.68 -2.52 4.32
N TYR A 19 -1.73 -1.79 4.71
CA TYR A 19 -1.66 -0.92 5.87
C TYR A 19 -1.55 -1.77 7.14
N HIS A 20 -0.56 -1.45 7.99
CA HIS A 20 -0.35 -2.08 9.28
C HIS A 20 -0.48 -1.07 10.42
N ARG A 21 -1.03 -1.55 11.54
CA ARG A 21 -1.23 -0.77 12.78
C ARG A 21 0.02 -0.71 13.67
N LEU A 22 1.18 -1.03 13.12
CA LEU A 22 2.44 -1.01 13.88
C LEU A 22 2.77 0.44 14.25
N GLY A 23 3.12 0.70 15.51
CA GLY A 23 3.50 2.02 15.98
C GLY A 23 2.38 2.86 16.62
N ILE A 24 1.14 2.36 16.69
CA ILE A 24 0.04 3.03 17.42
C ILE A 24 0.44 3.32 18.88
N GLU A 25 1.17 2.40 19.51
CA GLU A 25 1.64 2.58 20.90
C GLU A 25 2.55 3.80 21.07
N THR A 26 3.30 4.19 20.03
CA THR A 26 4.12 5.41 20.06
C THR A 26 3.24 6.65 20.14
N TYR A 27 2.17 6.72 19.35
CA TYR A 27 1.20 7.82 19.38
C TYR A 27 0.53 7.92 20.75
N LYS A 28 0.11 6.77 21.32
CA LYS A 28 -0.46 6.71 22.66
C LYS A 28 0.50 7.23 23.73
N LYS A 29 1.77 6.83 23.69
CA LYS A 29 2.80 7.29 24.64
C LYS A 29 3.06 8.79 24.56
N LEU A 30 2.95 9.36 23.36
CA LEU A 30 3.10 10.81 23.15
C LEU A 30 1.81 11.59 23.40
N SER A 31 0.71 10.93 23.76
CA SER A 31 -0.62 11.54 23.90
C SER A 31 -1.07 12.30 22.64
N ILE A 32 -0.67 11.79 21.47
CA ILE A 32 -1.05 12.32 20.16
C ILE A 32 -2.18 11.46 19.61
N PRO A 33 -3.30 12.05 19.14
CA PRO A 33 -4.39 11.29 18.53
C PRO A 33 -3.91 10.61 17.24
N TYR A 34 -4.16 9.29 17.13
CA TYR A 34 -3.81 8.53 15.94
C TYR A 34 -4.93 8.64 14.90
N ALA A 35 -4.67 9.34 13.79
CA ALA A 35 -5.69 9.66 12.80
C ALA A 35 -6.29 8.45 12.06
N LEU A 36 -5.57 7.31 12.05
CA LEU A 36 -5.98 6.08 11.39
C LEU A 36 -6.47 5.03 12.39
N ASP A 37 -6.80 5.45 13.61
CA ASP A 37 -7.38 4.58 14.62
C ASP A 37 -8.73 4.05 14.13
N GLY A 38 -8.95 2.74 14.27
CA GLY A 38 -10.14 2.06 13.73
C GLY A 38 -10.01 1.59 12.27
N LEU A 39 -9.07 2.10 11.46
CA LEU A 39 -8.91 1.63 10.08
C LEU A 39 -8.33 0.20 10.06
N LYS A 40 -9.02 -0.74 9.40
CA LYS A 40 -8.60 -2.15 9.35
C LYS A 40 -7.61 -2.37 8.20
N PRO A 41 -6.60 -3.24 8.37
CA PRO A 41 -5.79 -3.72 7.25
C PRO A 41 -6.68 -4.31 6.15
N LEU A 42 -6.26 -4.15 4.90
CA LEU A 42 -6.94 -4.78 3.77
C LEU A 42 -6.68 -6.29 3.79
N GLU A 43 -7.71 -7.07 3.46
CA GLU A 43 -7.57 -8.51 3.25
C GLU A 43 -6.83 -8.78 1.92
N LYS A 44 -6.07 -9.88 1.86
CA LYS A 44 -5.24 -10.22 0.69
C LYS A 44 -6.01 -10.19 -0.63
N GLY A 45 -7.22 -10.78 -0.67
CA GLY A 45 -8.03 -10.78 -1.88
C GLY A 45 -8.47 -9.38 -2.36
N SER A 46 -8.64 -8.44 -1.42
CA SER A 46 -8.94 -7.03 -1.77
C SER A 46 -7.73 -6.31 -2.36
N ILE A 47 -6.52 -6.70 -1.96
CA ILE A 47 -5.28 -6.13 -2.48
C ILE A 47 -5.04 -6.63 -3.91
N GLU A 48 -5.30 -7.90 -4.18
CA GLU A 48 -5.19 -8.48 -5.53
C GLU A 48 -6.12 -7.77 -6.51
N HIS A 49 -7.37 -7.51 -6.13
CA HIS A 49 -8.31 -6.77 -6.97
C HIS A 49 -7.85 -5.33 -7.25
N LYS A 50 -7.30 -4.64 -6.23
CA LYS A 50 -6.77 -3.26 -6.38
C LYS A 50 -5.49 -3.19 -7.21
N THR A 51 -4.71 -4.27 -7.25
CA THR A 51 -3.44 -4.33 -8.00
C THR A 51 -3.61 -4.87 -9.41
N ALA A 52 -4.75 -5.50 -9.74
CA ALA A 52 -5.03 -6.03 -11.07
C ALA A 52 -4.85 -4.99 -12.20
N PRO A 53 -5.37 -3.75 -12.11
CA PRO A 53 -5.17 -2.75 -13.16
C PRO A 53 -3.70 -2.38 -13.39
N LEU A 54 -2.89 -2.40 -12.33
CA LEU A 54 -1.45 -2.11 -12.44
C LEU A 54 -0.72 -3.25 -13.17
N LYS A 55 -1.12 -4.50 -12.92
CA LYS A 55 -0.59 -5.68 -13.62
C LYS A 55 -1.01 -5.69 -15.09
N GLU A 56 -2.27 -5.36 -15.40
CA GLU A 56 -2.79 -5.25 -16.78
C GLU A 56 -2.06 -4.16 -17.58
N MET A 57 -1.60 -3.12 -16.90
CA MET A 57 -0.77 -2.08 -17.49
C MET A 57 0.65 -2.54 -17.84
N GLY A 58 1.05 -3.77 -17.51
CA GLY A 58 2.39 -4.32 -17.77
C GLY A 58 3.42 -3.93 -16.71
N LEU A 59 2.98 -3.45 -15.53
CA LEU A 59 3.87 -3.12 -14.42
C LEU A 59 4.06 -4.36 -13.54
N THR A 60 5.30 -4.64 -13.14
CA THR A 60 5.61 -5.70 -12.18
C THR A 60 5.16 -5.27 -10.79
N VAL A 61 4.14 -5.91 -10.23
CA VAL A 61 3.60 -5.59 -8.89
C VAL A 61 3.83 -6.76 -7.93
N ARG A 62 4.51 -6.49 -6.81
CA ARG A 62 4.70 -7.41 -5.68
C ARG A 62 3.78 -6.99 -4.53
N ILE A 63 3.12 -7.94 -3.88
CA ILE A 63 2.24 -7.69 -2.73
C ILE A 63 2.93 -8.23 -1.47
N GLU A 64 3.01 -7.40 -0.42
CA GLU A 64 3.41 -7.79 0.94
C GLU A 64 2.34 -7.47 1.99
#